data_AF-A0A3N5MK03-F1
#
_entry.id   AF-A0A3N5MK03-F1
#
_cell.length_a   1.000
_cell.length_b   1.000
_cell.length_c   1.000
_cell.angle_alpha   90.00
_cell.angle_beta   90.00
_cell.angle_gamma   90.00
#
_symmetry.space_group_name_H-M   'P 1'
#
loop_
_entity.id
_entity.type
_entity.pdbx_description
1 polymer ?
#
loop_
_entity_poly.entity_id
_entity_poly.type
_entity_poly.pdbx_seq_one_letter_code
_entity_poly.pdbx_strand_id
1 'polypeptide(L)'
;MTQKETFHGVPGILRPFKEFIEKNGLKKGDQIVYYGVPGTCTPFVELLAFAVRTLELEQVFVPFVDESRAKKIGHIDNVGMQARAGPVTLNPKAIVIMGGLSMPNVPVKAEQVKAVLIKHPGTLVLGVCFMHMFEKAGWLSTVSFDCLIDANIDPVEVTTTK
;
A
#
# COMPACT_ATOMS: atom_id res chain seq x y z
N MET A 1 -19.77 11.45 -5.79
CA MET A 1 -20.19 11.22 -4.39
C MET A 1 -19.17 10.28 -3.78
N THR A 2 -18.47 10.70 -2.72
CA THR A 2 -17.49 9.85 -2.03
C THR A 2 -18.26 8.87 -1.15
N GLN A 3 -18.35 7.61 -1.57
CA GLN A 3 -18.93 6.55 -0.76
C GLN A 3 -17.95 6.23 0.37
N LYS A 4 -18.37 6.45 1.62
CA LYS A 4 -17.59 6.14 2.82
C LYS A 4 -18.26 5.00 3.56
N GLU A 5 -17.54 3.90 3.74
CA GLU A 5 -17.96 2.75 4.51
C GLU A 5 -16.99 2.56 5.69
N THR A 6 -17.50 2.04 6.81
CA THR A 6 -16.70 1.82 8.01
C THR A 6 -16.65 0.34 8.32
N PHE A 7 -15.43 -0.19 8.43
CA PHE A 7 -15.16 -1.57 8.76
C PHE A 7 -14.27 -1.65 10.01
N HIS A 8 -14.17 -2.84 10.60
CA HIS A 8 -13.50 -3.04 11.88
C HIS A 8 -12.41 -4.11 11.81
N GLY A 9 -11.33 -3.87 12.55
CA GLY A 9 -10.19 -4.78 12.66
C GLY A 9 -9.45 -5.02 11.35
N VAL A 10 -8.56 -6.01 11.36
CA VAL A 10 -7.74 -6.38 10.19
C VAL A 10 -8.59 -6.74 8.96
N PRO A 11 -9.68 -7.52 9.06
CA PRO A 11 -10.54 -7.80 7.89
C PRO A 11 -11.12 -6.54 7.24
N GLY A 12 -11.36 -5.48 8.03
CA GLY A 12 -11.84 -4.19 7.55
C GLY A 12 -10.83 -3.40 6.71
N ILE A 13 -9.56 -3.78 6.74
CA ILE A 13 -8.53 -3.27 5.82
C ILE A 13 -8.43 -4.18 4.59
N LEU A 14 -8.36 -5.49 4.82
CA LEU A 14 -7.99 -6.45 3.77
C LEU A 14 -9.10 -6.77 2.77
N ARG A 15 -10.35 -6.87 3.23
CA ARG A 15 -11.50 -7.18 2.36
C ARG A 15 -11.77 -6.06 1.36
N PRO A 16 -11.95 -4.79 1.77
CA PRO A 16 -12.18 -3.72 0.80
C PRO A 16 -10.98 -3.50 -0.13
N PHE A 17 -9.75 -3.71 0.35
CA PHE A 17 -8.57 -3.70 -0.53
C PHE A 17 -8.69 -4.77 -1.62
N LYS A 18 -8.94 -6.03 -1.25
CA LYS A 18 -9.11 -7.12 -2.20
C LYS A 18 -10.28 -6.88 -3.16
N GLU A 19 -11.45 -6.51 -2.63
CA GLU A 19 -12.66 -6.26 -3.42
C GLU A 19 -12.46 -5.13 -4.42
N PHE A 20 -11.74 -4.05 -4.05
CA PHE A 20 -11.41 -2.98 -4.98
C PHE A 20 -10.51 -3.47 -6.11
N ILE A 21 -9.49 -4.28 -5.80
CA ILE A 21 -8.61 -4.88 -6.82
C ILE A 21 -9.39 -5.80 -7.77
N GLU A 22 -10.25 -6.68 -7.25
CA GLU A 22 -11.08 -7.60 -8.04
C GLU A 22 -12.09 -6.84 -8.91
N LYS A 23 -12.79 -5.84 -8.34
CA LYS A 23 -13.79 -5.04 -9.05
C LYS A 23 -13.21 -4.26 -10.23
N ASN A 24 -11.94 -3.84 -10.13
CA ASN A 24 -11.24 -3.14 -11.21
C ASN A 24 -10.51 -4.10 -12.16
N GLY A 25 -10.72 -5.41 -12.04
CA GLY A 25 -10.38 -6.38 -13.06
C GLY A 25 -8.90 -6.69 -13.20
N LEU A 26 -8.10 -6.53 -12.14
CA LEU A 26 -6.72 -7.02 -12.13
C LEU A 26 -6.72 -8.55 -12.24
N LYS A 27 -5.87 -9.06 -13.12
CA LYS A 27 -5.78 -10.49 -13.46
C LYS A 27 -4.42 -11.05 -13.08
N LYS A 28 -4.32 -12.37 -13.05
CA LYS A 28 -3.05 -13.09 -12.90
C LYS A 28 -1.95 -12.48 -13.77
N GLY A 29 -0.80 -12.20 -13.17
CA GLY A 29 0.35 -11.59 -13.82
C GLY A 29 0.31 -10.06 -13.94
N ASP A 30 -0.82 -9.40 -13.69
CA ASP A 30 -0.84 -7.94 -13.54
C ASP A 30 -0.05 -7.53 -12.29
N GLN A 31 0.55 -6.34 -12.35
CA GLN A 31 1.48 -5.88 -11.31
C GLN A 31 0.83 -4.87 -10.35
N ILE A 32 1.00 -5.10 -9.04
CA ILE A 32 0.75 -4.12 -7.98
C ILE A 32 2.09 -3.65 -7.41
N VAL A 33 2.29 -2.34 -7.35
CA VAL A 33 3.51 -1.73 -6.80
C VAL A 33 3.17 -0.92 -5.55
N TYR A 34 3.80 -1.27 -4.43
CA TYR A 34 3.63 -0.64 -3.13
C TYR A 34 4.80 0.32 -2.87
N TYR A 35 4.51 1.60 -2.67
CA TYR A 35 5.50 2.62 -2.29
C TYR A 35 5.37 2.90 -0.79
N GLY A 36 6.45 2.71 -0.03
CA GLY A 36 6.38 2.84 1.41
C GLY A 36 7.73 3.00 2.11
N VAL A 37 7.69 3.38 3.38
CA VAL A 37 8.88 3.49 4.23
C VAL A 37 9.36 2.08 4.60
N PRO A 38 10.62 1.74 4.33
CA PRO A 38 11.18 0.44 4.72
C PRO A 38 11.07 0.21 6.24
N GLY A 39 10.75 -1.02 6.62
CA GLY A 39 10.63 -1.42 8.03
C GLY A 39 9.26 -1.14 8.63
N THR A 40 8.74 0.09 8.50
CA THR A 40 7.42 0.44 9.08
C THR A 40 6.26 0.11 8.15
N CYS A 41 6.38 0.36 6.84
CA CYS A 41 5.32 0.03 5.89
C CYS A 41 5.40 -1.42 5.38
N THR A 42 6.59 -2.03 5.39
CA THR A 42 6.81 -3.37 4.82
C THR A 42 5.88 -4.45 5.41
N PRO A 43 5.66 -4.53 6.74
CA PRO A 43 4.74 -5.53 7.29
C PRO A 43 3.29 -5.37 6.81
N PHE A 44 2.83 -4.12 6.64
CA PHE A 44 1.50 -3.84 6.10
C PHE A 44 1.42 -4.17 4.61
N VAL A 45 2.49 -3.92 3.85
CA VAL A 45 2.59 -4.35 2.44
C VAL A 45 2.51 -5.87 2.32
N GLU A 46 3.23 -6.61 3.17
CA GLU A 46 3.15 -8.07 3.21
C GLU A 46 1.74 -8.57 3.55
N LEU A 47 1.05 -7.89 4.47
CA LEU A 47 -0.32 -8.20 4.84
C LEU A 47 -1.32 -7.93 3.70
N LEU A 48 -1.22 -6.78 3.03
CA LEU A 48 -2.03 -6.46 1.84
C LEU A 48 -1.75 -7.45 0.72
N ALA A 49 -0.47 -7.76 0.49
CA ALA A 49 -0.04 -8.69 -0.54
C ALA A 49 -0.57 -10.11 -0.29
N PHE A 50 -0.68 -10.50 0.99
CA PHE A 50 -1.27 -11.77 1.38
C PHE A 50 -2.77 -11.80 1.11
N ALA A 51 -3.48 -10.67 1.30
CA ALA A 51 -4.92 -10.58 1.05
C ALA A 51 -5.28 -10.88 -0.41
N VAL A 52 -4.45 -10.44 -1.36
CA VAL A 52 -4.66 -10.64 -2.80
C VAL A 52 -3.90 -11.85 -3.37
N ARG A 53 -3.25 -12.69 -2.55
CA ARG A 53 -2.38 -13.78 -3.01
C ARG A 53 -3.04 -14.77 -3.97
N THR A 54 -4.36 -14.98 -3.83
CA THR A 54 -5.12 -15.92 -4.67
C THR A 54 -5.32 -15.40 -6.09
N LEU A 55 -5.07 -14.11 -6.34
CA LEU A 55 -5.16 -13.51 -7.68
C LEU A 55 -3.88 -13.72 -8.50
N GLU A 56 -2.80 -14.25 -7.90
CA GLU A 56 -1.52 -14.51 -8.57
C GLU A 56 -0.96 -13.28 -9.31
N LEU A 57 -1.09 -12.11 -8.67
CA LEU A 57 -0.53 -10.84 -9.16
C LEU A 57 0.99 -10.81 -8.98
N GLU A 58 1.68 -10.07 -9.84
CA GLU A 58 3.05 -9.67 -9.56
C GLU A 58 3.05 -8.56 -8.51
N GLN A 59 3.78 -8.75 -7.41
CA GLN A 59 3.76 -7.81 -6.28
C GLN A 59 5.16 -7.26 -6.04
N VAL A 60 5.26 -5.94 -5.92
CA VAL A 60 6.56 -5.25 -5.83
C VAL A 60 6.51 -4.20 -4.74
N PHE A 61 7.50 -4.19 -3.85
CA PHE A 61 7.73 -3.10 -2.91
C PHE A 61 8.82 -2.17 -3.44
N VAL A 62 8.53 -0.86 -3.46
CA VAL A 62 9.47 0.21 -3.75
C VAL A 62 9.73 0.99 -2.45
N PRO A 63 10.99 1.01 -1.96
CA PRO A 63 11.32 1.78 -0.77
C PRO A 63 11.28 3.28 -1.10
N PHE A 64 10.52 4.05 -0.32
CA PHE A 64 10.25 5.45 -0.57
C PHE A 64 9.62 5.66 -1.96
N VAL A 65 10.34 6.35 -2.85
CA VAL A 65 10.02 6.55 -4.27
C VAL A 65 11.18 6.10 -5.17
N ASP A 66 12.12 5.31 -4.63
CA ASP A 66 13.32 4.85 -5.34
C ASP A 66 13.07 3.51 -6.05
N GLU A 67 12.52 3.60 -7.25
CA GLU A 67 12.23 2.45 -8.11
C GLU A 67 13.46 1.58 -8.42
N SER A 68 14.68 2.13 -8.37
CA SER A 68 15.91 1.36 -8.60
C SER A 68 16.18 0.31 -7.52
N ARG A 69 15.57 0.48 -6.34
CA ARG A 69 15.67 -0.41 -5.19
C ARG A 69 14.46 -1.33 -5.02
N ALA A 70 13.59 -1.41 -6.02
CA ALA A 70 12.41 -2.24 -5.98
C ALA A 70 12.75 -3.71 -5.66
N LYS A 71 11.86 -4.36 -4.90
CA LYS A 71 11.95 -5.77 -4.52
C LYS A 71 10.63 -6.47 -4.82
N LYS A 72 10.70 -7.69 -5.34
CA LYS A 72 9.51 -8.54 -5.47
C LYS A 72 9.02 -8.92 -4.07
N ILE A 73 7.70 -9.00 -3.90
CA ILE A 73 7.04 -9.58 -2.74
C ILE A 73 6.42 -10.90 -3.20
N GLY A 74 6.75 -12.00 -2.52
CA GLY A 74 6.28 -13.32 -2.90
C GLY A 74 6.00 -14.21 -1.71
N HIS A 75 5.07 -15.16 -1.87
CA HIS A 75 4.72 -16.12 -0.83
C HIS A 75 5.88 -17.08 -0.53
N ILE A 76 6.22 -17.25 0.74
CA ILE A 76 7.13 -18.28 1.24
C ILE A 76 6.31 -19.21 2.12
N ASP A 77 6.36 -20.51 1.82
CA ASP A 77 5.59 -21.53 2.53
C ASP A 77 5.90 -21.51 4.03
N ASN A 78 4.85 -21.59 4.84
CA ASN A 78 4.88 -21.51 6.31
C ASN A 78 5.44 -20.18 6.88
N VAL A 79 5.64 -19.15 6.06
CA VAL A 79 6.09 -17.81 6.50
C VAL A 79 5.09 -16.72 6.11
N GLY A 80 4.61 -16.74 4.86
CA GLY A 80 3.73 -15.71 4.32
C GLY A 80 4.41 -14.89 3.22
N MET A 81 3.95 -13.65 2.98
CA MET A 81 4.53 -12.79 1.95
C MET A 81 5.84 -12.19 2.45
N GLN A 82 6.89 -12.24 1.64
CA GLN A 82 8.22 -11.73 2.00
C GLN A 82 8.91 -11.06 0.81
N ALA A 83 9.83 -10.15 1.11
CA ALA A 83 10.72 -9.57 0.10
C ALA A 83 11.66 -10.62 -0.50
N ARG A 84 11.81 -10.59 -1.82
CA ARG A 84 12.66 -11.51 -2.59
C ARG A 84 13.74 -10.75 -3.35
N ALA A 85 14.91 -11.37 -3.47
CA ALA A 85 15.97 -10.90 -4.35
C ALA A 85 15.59 -11.17 -5.82
N GLY A 86 16.11 -10.33 -6.71
CA GLY A 86 15.94 -10.47 -8.16
C GLY A 86 15.69 -9.14 -8.85
N PRO A 87 15.85 -9.10 -10.19
CA PRO A 87 15.52 -7.92 -10.97
C PRO A 87 14.02 -7.65 -10.95
N VAL A 88 13.66 -6.37 -11.00
CA VAL A 88 12.28 -5.89 -11.07
C VAL A 88 12.15 -4.97 -12.27
N THR A 89 11.17 -5.26 -13.12
CA THR A 89 10.70 -4.35 -14.15
C THR A 89 9.34 -3.83 -13.72
N LEU A 90 9.19 -2.51 -13.69
CA LEU A 90 7.93 -1.88 -13.29
C LEU A 90 7.01 -1.70 -14.49
N ASN A 91 5.82 -2.28 -14.38
CA ASN A 91 4.69 -2.10 -15.27
C ASN A 91 3.39 -2.19 -14.46
N PRO A 92 3.19 -1.29 -13.47
CA PRO A 92 2.06 -1.36 -12.56
C PRO A 92 0.73 -1.29 -13.31
N LYS A 93 -0.26 -2.06 -12.84
CA LYS A 93 -1.69 -1.84 -13.07
C LYS A 93 -2.36 -1.16 -11.89
N ALA A 94 -1.82 -1.37 -10.69
CA ALA A 94 -2.17 -0.61 -9.51
C ALA A 94 -0.93 -0.15 -8.76
N ILE A 95 -1.01 1.04 -8.18
CA ILE A 95 -0.03 1.64 -7.30
C ILE A 95 -0.68 1.82 -5.94
N VAL A 96 0.00 1.39 -4.88
CA VAL A 96 -0.41 1.60 -3.50
C VAL A 96 0.58 2.53 -2.82
N ILE A 97 0.12 3.70 -2.37
CA ILE A 97 0.92 4.65 -1.60
C ILE A 97 0.63 4.39 -0.11
N MET A 98 1.69 4.09 0.64
CA MET A 98 1.58 3.85 2.07
C MET A 98 1.70 5.18 2.84
N GLY A 99 0.81 5.39 3.81
CA GLY A 99 0.71 6.61 4.61
C GLY A 99 2.00 7.01 5.33
N GLY A 100 2.86 6.04 5.64
CA GLY A 100 4.17 6.29 6.25
C GLY A 100 5.03 7.26 5.44
N LEU A 101 4.87 7.32 4.11
CA LEU A 101 5.60 8.28 3.27
C LEU A 101 5.31 9.74 3.60
N SER A 102 4.15 10.02 4.18
CA SER A 102 3.69 11.37 4.52
C SER A 102 4.00 11.81 5.96
N MET A 103 4.71 10.96 6.73
CA MET A 103 5.11 11.30 8.09
C MET A 103 6.17 12.43 8.12
N PRO A 104 6.17 13.32 9.13
CA PRO A 104 7.02 14.53 9.14
C PRO A 104 8.53 14.31 8.96
N ASN A 105 9.06 13.16 9.42
CA ASN A 105 10.50 12.86 9.38
C ASN A 105 10.91 11.96 8.21
N VAL A 106 10.00 11.71 7.27
CA VAL A 106 10.29 10.90 6.09
C VAL A 106 10.67 11.84 4.94
N PRO A 107 11.80 11.61 4.25
CA PRO A 107 12.33 12.52 3.23
C PRO A 107 11.61 12.36 1.88
N VAL A 108 10.28 12.35 1.89
CA VAL A 108 9.43 12.22 0.70
C VAL A 108 8.37 13.30 0.73
N LYS A 109 8.22 14.02 -0.39
CA LYS A 109 7.18 15.05 -0.59
C LYS A 109 6.04 14.52 -1.45
N ALA A 110 4.86 15.10 -1.30
CA ALA A 110 3.68 14.74 -2.10
C ALA A 110 3.93 14.89 -3.61
N GLU A 111 4.71 15.88 -4.01
CA GLU A 111 5.07 16.13 -5.41
C GLU A 111 5.94 15.03 -6.01
N GLN A 112 6.78 14.38 -5.19
CA GLN A 112 7.60 13.25 -5.63
C GLN A 112 6.70 12.03 -5.90
N VAL A 113 5.70 11.79 -5.05
CA VAL A 113 4.70 10.75 -5.29
C VAL A 113 3.87 11.07 -6.54
N LYS A 114 3.43 12.33 -6.69
CA LYS A 114 2.72 12.77 -7.91
C LYS A 114 3.55 12.54 -9.18
N ALA A 115 4.86 12.80 -9.14
CA ALA A 115 5.75 12.55 -10.27
C ALA A 115 5.84 11.06 -10.62
N VAL A 116 5.88 10.17 -9.61
CA VAL A 116 5.79 8.71 -9.83
C VAL A 116 4.48 8.34 -10.52
N LEU A 117 3.34 8.86 -10.07
CA LEU A 117 2.04 8.56 -10.67
C LEU A 117 1.94 9.03 -12.13
N ILE A 118 2.51 10.20 -12.45
CA ILE A 118 2.57 10.70 -13.85
C ILE A 118 3.42 9.79 -14.74
N LYS A 119 4.48 9.18 -14.21
CA LYS A 119 5.33 8.23 -14.94
C LYS A 119 4.59 6.94 -15.32
N HIS A 120 3.56 6.57 -14.56
CA HIS A 120 2.75 5.37 -14.76
C HIS A 120 1.30 5.75 -15.07
N PRO A 121 1.00 6.33 -16.25
CA PRO A 121 -0.34 6.78 -16.57
C PRO A 121 -1.31 5.60 -16.71
N GLY A 122 -2.57 5.80 -16.31
CA GLY A 122 -3.63 4.81 -16.45
C GLY A 122 -3.60 3.68 -15.41
N THR A 123 -2.78 3.80 -14.36
CA THR A 123 -2.78 2.87 -13.22
C THR A 123 -3.80 3.29 -12.17
N LEU A 124 -4.43 2.31 -11.52
CA LEU A 124 -5.22 2.57 -10.32
C LEU A 124 -4.32 3.06 -9.19
N VAL A 125 -4.76 4.07 -8.45
CA VAL A 125 -4.00 4.66 -7.35
C VAL A 125 -4.76 4.45 -6.05
N LEU A 126 -4.17 3.66 -5.14
CA LEU A 126 -4.70 3.39 -3.82
C LEU A 126 -3.85 4.07 -2.75
N GLY A 127 -4.49 4.60 -1.72
CA GLY A 127 -3.85 5.06 -0.50
C GLY A 127 -4.19 4.10 0.64
N VAL A 128 -3.19 3.66 1.40
CA VAL A 128 -3.41 2.93 2.66
C VAL A 128 -2.66 3.65 3.77
N CYS A 129 -3.38 4.25 4.71
CA CYS A 129 -2.80 4.97 5.82
C CYS A 129 -3.47 4.64 7.14
N PHE A 130 -2.86 5.13 8.21
CA PHE A 130 -3.38 5.00 9.55
C PHE A 130 -3.50 6.37 10.19
N MET A 131 -4.49 6.54 11.07
CA MET A 131 -4.67 7.74 11.87
C MET A 131 -4.77 9.03 11.04
N HIS A 132 -5.40 8.99 9.86
CA HIS A 132 -5.58 10.14 8.97
C HIS A 132 -4.28 10.77 8.46
N MET A 133 -3.21 9.99 8.29
CA MET A 133 -1.88 10.53 8.01
C MET A 133 -1.82 11.37 6.72
N PHE A 134 -2.44 10.92 5.63
CA PHE A 134 -2.44 11.69 4.38
C PHE A 134 -3.19 13.02 4.50
N GLU A 135 -4.30 13.05 5.23
CA GLU A 135 -5.07 14.27 5.49
C GLU A 135 -4.28 15.23 6.37
N LYS A 136 -3.73 14.74 7.50
CA LYS A 136 -2.89 15.53 8.41
C LYS A 136 -1.66 16.10 7.74
N ALA A 137 -1.08 15.39 6.78
CA ALA A 137 0.06 15.84 5.99
C ALA A 137 -0.32 16.77 4.83
N GLY A 138 -1.61 16.97 4.55
CA GLY A 138 -2.09 17.81 3.44
C GLY A 138 -1.95 17.18 2.05
N TRP A 139 -1.64 15.88 1.96
CA TRP A 139 -1.33 15.19 0.70
C TRP A 139 -2.55 15.01 -0.21
N LEU A 140 -3.76 14.99 0.36
CA LEU A 140 -5.01 14.80 -0.38
C LEU A 140 -5.31 15.95 -1.37
N SER A 141 -4.64 17.09 -1.23
CA SER A 141 -4.71 18.21 -2.20
C SER A 141 -3.83 18.00 -3.45
N THR A 142 -2.85 17.10 -3.35
CA THR A 142 -1.79 16.92 -4.37
C THR A 142 -1.86 15.54 -5.03
N VAL A 143 -2.26 14.52 -4.28
CA VAL A 143 -2.37 13.14 -4.72
C VAL A 143 -3.83 12.70 -4.66
N SER A 144 -4.37 12.30 -5.82
CA SER A 144 -5.72 11.75 -5.93
C SER A 144 -5.67 10.22 -5.81
N PHE A 145 -6.57 9.66 -5.02
CA PHE A 145 -6.71 8.22 -4.83
C PHE A 145 -8.05 7.75 -5.38
N ASP A 146 -8.03 6.67 -6.17
CA ASP A 146 -9.23 5.95 -6.60
C ASP A 146 -9.85 5.17 -5.42
N CYS A 147 -9.01 4.75 -4.47
CA CYS A 147 -9.42 4.15 -3.21
C CYS A 147 -8.51 4.64 -2.08
N LEU A 148 -9.09 5.12 -0.99
CA LEU A 148 -8.35 5.47 0.24
C LEU A 148 -8.86 4.61 1.40
N ILE A 149 -7.98 3.77 1.92
CA ILE A 149 -8.21 3.02 3.16
C ILE A 149 -7.46 3.73 4.27
N ASP A 150 -8.19 4.19 5.28
CA ASP A 150 -7.67 4.90 6.43
C ASP A 150 -8.20 4.21 7.70
N ALA A 151 -7.27 3.65 8.47
CA ALA A 151 -7.60 2.85 9.64
C ALA A 151 -7.08 3.49 10.93
N ASN A 152 -7.86 3.38 12.00
CA ASN A 152 -7.42 3.78 13.34
C ASN A 152 -6.93 2.56 14.11
N ILE A 153 -5.74 2.67 14.70
CA ILE A 153 -5.24 1.71 15.69
C ILE A 153 -5.54 2.32 17.06
N ASP A 154 -6.78 2.16 17.50
CA ASP A 154 -7.30 2.78 18.72
C ASP A 154 -8.49 1.96 19.27
N PRO A 155 -8.47 1.51 20.54
CA PRO A 155 -7.41 1.71 21.54
C PRO A 155 -6.23 0.74 21.39
N VAL A 156 -5.09 1.12 21.98
CA VAL A 156 -3.98 0.20 22.29
C VAL A 156 -3.92 0.06 23.80
N GLU A 157 -4.35 -1.09 24.31
CA GLU A 157 -4.33 -1.40 25.75
C GLU A 157 -3.08 -2.19 26.11
N VAL A 158 -2.39 -1.77 27.17
CA VAL A 158 -1.16 -2.40 27.66
C VAL A 158 -1.33 -2.77 29.11
N THR A 159 -1.25 -4.07 29.42
CA THR A 159 -1.34 -4.60 30.79
C THR A 159 -0.01 -5.26 31.17
N THR A 160 0.61 -4.80 32.25
CA THR A 160 1.84 -5.39 32.79
C THR A 160 1.57 -6.01 34.16
N THR A 161 1.84 -7.29 34.34
CA THR A 161 1.94 -7.91 35.67
C THR A 161 3.29 -7.57 36.28
N LYS A 162 3.30 -7.00 37.49
CA LYS A 162 4.53 -6.87 38.28
C LYS A 162 5.03 -8.23 38.74
#